data_AF-A0A848FJP8-F1
#
_entry.id   AF-A0A848FJP8-F1
#
_cell.length_a   1.000
_cell.length_b   1.000
_cell.length_c   1.000
_cell.angle_alpha   90.00
_cell.angle_beta   90.00
_cell.angle_gamma   90.00
#
_symmetry.space_group_name_H-M   'P 1'
#
loop_
_entity.id
_entity.type
_entity.pdbx_description
1 polymer ?
#
loop_
_entity_poly.entity_id
_entity_poly.type
_entity_poly.pdbx_seq_one_letter_code
_entity_poly.pdbx_strand_id
1 'polypeptide(L)'
;MKTPNWTVLTTAVATAAMAAALSAPVLAQTATHDHSAAALHKLTLNQGRKWATDEPLRAGMERIRGLVEPQLGAAHAGKLTPAQYRKLATQVETEVGGIVANCKLEPKADAMLHLVIADIGAGTDAMAGKDAKTRPALGLVKVAESLNQYGSHFDHPGFERIRNAH
;
A
#
# COMPACT_ATOMS: atom_id res chain seq x y z
N MET A 1 73.62 5.16 19.19
CA MET A 1 73.56 4.66 20.59
C MET A 1 72.86 3.31 20.55
N LYS A 2 73.60 2.21 20.53
CA LYS A 2 73.91 1.34 21.69
C LYS A 2 72.66 0.60 22.18
N THR A 3 72.55 -0.68 21.81
CA THR A 3 71.62 -1.63 22.44
C THR A 3 72.00 -1.81 23.90
N PRO A 4 71.03 -2.19 24.75
CA PRO A 4 71.24 -3.44 25.47
C PRO A 4 69.98 -4.28 25.63
N ASN A 5 70.23 -5.59 25.67
CA ASN A 5 69.30 -6.67 25.97
C ASN A 5 68.95 -6.65 27.47
N TRP A 6 67.73 -7.04 27.83
CA TRP A 6 67.47 -7.53 29.18
C TRP A 6 66.55 -8.76 29.14
N THR A 7 67.15 -9.90 29.45
CA THR A 7 66.49 -11.17 29.75
C THR A 7 65.99 -11.12 31.19
N VAL A 8 64.68 -11.22 31.44
CA VAL A 8 64.14 -11.46 32.79
C VAL A 8 63.49 -12.83 32.85
N LEU A 9 63.94 -13.59 33.85
CA LEU A 9 63.61 -14.95 34.22
C LEU A 9 62.19 -15.10 34.78
N THR A 10 61.55 -16.21 34.40
CA THR A 10 60.67 -17.12 35.19
C THR A 10 59.69 -16.55 36.22
N THR A 11 58.42 -16.94 36.09
CA THR A 11 57.68 -17.69 37.14
C THR A 11 56.38 -18.25 36.56
N ALA A 12 56.25 -19.57 36.58
CA ALA A 12 54.99 -20.27 36.40
C ALA A 12 54.42 -20.61 37.78
N VAL A 13 53.22 -20.12 38.10
CA VAL A 13 52.32 -20.76 39.05
C VAL A 13 50.90 -20.57 38.52
N ALA A 14 50.28 -21.70 38.16
CA ALA A 14 48.87 -21.79 37.86
C ALA A 14 48.07 -21.78 39.18
N THR A 15 46.96 -21.03 39.22
CA THR A 15 45.80 -21.38 40.07
C THR A 15 44.55 -20.79 39.44
N ALA A 16 43.61 -21.67 39.13
CA ALA A 16 42.32 -21.38 38.57
C ALA A 16 41.39 -20.75 39.62
N ALA A 17 40.63 -19.72 39.22
CA ALA A 17 39.42 -19.31 39.91
C ALA A 17 38.31 -19.14 38.87
N MET A 18 37.39 -20.11 38.89
CA MET A 18 36.16 -20.13 38.12
C MET A 18 35.24 -19.02 38.64
N ALA A 19 34.96 -18.01 37.81
CA ALA A 19 33.87 -17.07 38.05
C ALA A 19 32.83 -17.24 36.94
N ALA A 20 31.69 -17.79 37.34
CA ALA A 20 30.56 -18.11 36.48
C ALA A 20 30.04 -16.87 35.75
N ALA A 21 29.87 -17.00 34.44
CA ALA A 21 29.16 -16.04 33.61
C ALA A 21 27.66 -16.04 33.99
N LEU A 22 27.15 -14.88 34.39
CA LEU A 22 25.72 -14.57 34.35
C LEU A 22 25.53 -13.46 33.30
N SER A 23 25.67 -13.84 32.04
CA SER A 23 25.14 -13.02 30.94
C SER A 23 23.62 -13.16 30.98
N ALA A 24 22.94 -12.22 31.64
CA ALA A 24 21.51 -12.09 31.50
C ALA A 24 21.19 -11.81 30.02
N PRO A 25 20.35 -12.60 29.34
CA PRO A 25 19.80 -12.17 28.08
C PRO A 25 18.85 -11.01 28.40
N VAL A 26 19.26 -9.79 28.05
CA VAL A 26 18.28 -8.74 27.76
C VAL A 26 17.46 -9.29 26.61
N LEU A 27 16.24 -9.75 26.90
CA LEU A 27 15.24 -9.95 25.86
C LEU A 27 15.05 -8.58 25.23
N ALA A 28 15.62 -8.39 24.05
CA ALA A 28 15.08 -7.46 23.10
C ALA A 28 13.60 -7.80 22.99
N GLN A 29 12.73 -6.88 23.41
CA GLN A 29 11.32 -6.92 23.04
C GLN A 29 11.31 -6.87 21.51
N THR A 30 11.30 -8.05 20.88
CA THR A 30 10.85 -8.15 19.51
C THR A 30 9.45 -7.59 19.55
N ALA A 31 9.26 -6.43 18.94
CA ALA A 31 7.94 -5.96 18.60
C ALA A 31 7.29 -7.13 17.86
N THR A 32 6.39 -7.82 18.55
CA THR A 32 5.56 -8.83 17.91
C THR A 32 4.80 -8.07 16.85
N HIS A 33 5.19 -8.27 15.58
CA HIS A 33 4.37 -7.86 14.45
C HIS A 33 3.07 -8.64 14.59
N ASP A 34 2.10 -8.00 15.24
CA ASP A 34 0.78 -8.56 15.46
C ASP A 34 0.15 -8.71 14.07
N HIS A 35 0.11 -9.94 13.58
CA HIS A 35 -0.52 -10.33 12.31
C HIS A 35 -2.06 -10.26 12.40
N SER A 36 -2.62 -9.42 13.28
CA SER A 36 -4.05 -9.14 13.35
C SER A 36 -4.60 -8.50 12.05
N ALA A 37 -3.74 -8.09 11.13
CA ALA A 37 -4.06 -7.99 9.71
C ALA A 37 -3.77 -9.33 9.02
N ALA A 38 -4.48 -10.40 9.40
CA ALA A 38 -4.52 -11.61 8.58
C ALA A 38 -4.93 -11.16 7.18
N ALA A 39 -4.03 -11.32 6.20
CA ALA A 39 -4.11 -10.71 4.87
C ALA A 39 -5.56 -10.63 4.40
N LEU A 40 -6.14 -9.43 4.52
CA LEU A 40 -7.54 -9.22 4.18
C LEU A 40 -7.58 -9.21 2.65
N HIS A 41 -8.01 -10.31 2.05
CA HIS A 41 -8.09 -10.43 0.59
C HIS A 41 -9.43 -9.93 0.03
N LYS A 42 -10.32 -9.44 0.89
CA LYS A 42 -11.67 -9.05 0.53
C LYS A 42 -12.05 -7.78 1.27
N LEU A 43 -12.66 -6.83 0.55
CA LEU A 43 -13.34 -5.70 1.19
C LEU A 43 -14.47 -6.19 2.09
N THR A 44 -14.55 -5.61 3.28
CA THR A 44 -15.61 -5.88 4.25
C THR A 44 -16.15 -4.57 4.80
N LEU A 45 -17.33 -4.60 5.40
CA LEU A 45 -17.87 -3.46 6.15
C LEU A 45 -17.35 -3.47 7.59
N ASN A 46 -17.31 -2.30 8.23
CA ASN A 46 -17.04 -2.13 9.66
C ASN A 46 -18.24 -2.60 10.49
N GLN A 47 -18.34 -3.91 10.72
CA GLN A 47 -19.44 -4.54 11.46
C GLN A 47 -20.81 -4.15 10.88
N GLY A 48 -20.93 -4.20 9.55
CA GLY A 48 -22.15 -3.81 8.82
C GLY A 48 -22.27 -2.30 8.54
N ARG A 49 -21.35 -1.46 9.01
CA ARG A 49 -21.30 -0.03 8.69
C ARG A 49 -20.18 0.29 7.70
N LYS A 50 -20.32 1.39 6.97
CA LYS A 50 -19.24 1.90 6.12
C LYS A 50 -18.05 2.37 6.96
N TRP A 51 -16.85 2.30 6.38
CA TRP A 51 -15.61 2.81 6.98
C TRP A 51 -15.58 4.33 6.96
N ALA A 52 -15.17 4.96 8.06
CA ALA A 52 -15.02 6.41 8.11
C ALA A 52 -13.96 6.87 7.09
N THR A 53 -14.17 8.08 6.56
CA THR A 53 -13.24 8.73 5.62
C THR A 53 -12.77 10.07 6.18
N ASP A 54 -11.66 10.56 5.65
CA ASP A 54 -11.19 11.92 5.84
C ASP A 54 -11.30 12.75 4.55
N GLU A 55 -10.97 14.04 4.64
CA GLU A 55 -11.07 14.95 3.50
C GLU A 55 -10.13 14.57 2.35
N PRO A 56 -8.83 14.26 2.58
CA PRO A 56 -7.93 13.93 1.48
C PRO A 56 -8.39 12.71 0.68
N LEU A 57 -8.89 11.66 1.35
CA LEU A 57 -9.45 10.50 0.68
C LEU A 57 -10.69 10.85 -0.14
N ARG A 58 -11.63 11.60 0.44
CA ARG A 58 -12.86 11.98 -0.28
C ARG A 58 -12.54 12.80 -1.51
N ALA A 59 -11.75 13.85 -1.37
CA ALA A 59 -11.40 14.74 -2.46
C ALA A 59 -10.62 14.00 -3.57
N GLY A 60 -9.70 13.11 -3.20
CA GLY A 60 -8.97 12.29 -4.17
C GLY A 60 -9.88 11.32 -4.94
N MET A 61 -10.77 10.61 -4.25
CA MET A 61 -11.69 9.66 -4.90
C MET A 61 -12.71 10.36 -5.82
N GLU A 62 -13.16 11.57 -5.47
CA GLU A 62 -13.98 12.40 -6.37
C GLU A 62 -13.21 12.82 -7.62
N ARG A 63 -11.94 13.25 -7.49
CA ARG A 63 -11.11 13.60 -8.65
C ARG A 63 -10.85 12.40 -9.55
N ILE A 64 -10.55 11.23 -8.98
CA ILE A 64 -10.39 9.99 -9.75
C ILE A 64 -11.70 9.64 -10.48
N ARG A 65 -12.85 9.72 -9.80
CA ARG A 65 -14.17 9.53 -10.42
C ARG A 65 -14.39 10.49 -11.60
N GLY A 66 -14.07 11.78 -11.43
CA GLY A 66 -14.19 12.80 -12.47
C GLY A 66 -13.28 12.57 -13.68
N LEU A 67 -12.13 11.91 -13.49
CA LEU A 67 -11.25 11.49 -14.57
C LEU A 67 -11.81 10.26 -15.32
N VAL A 68 -12.35 9.29 -14.58
CA VAL A 68 -12.71 7.96 -15.09
C VAL A 68 -14.09 7.92 -15.75
N GLU A 69 -15.13 8.40 -15.07
CA GLU A 69 -16.52 8.23 -15.52
C GLU A 69 -16.78 8.78 -16.94
N PRO A 70 -16.31 9.99 -17.32
CA PRO A 70 -16.56 10.52 -18.65
C PRO A 70 -15.91 9.73 -19.79
N GLN A 71 -14.89 8.90 -19.48
CA GLN A 71 -14.12 8.17 -20.48
C GLN A 71 -14.74 6.81 -20.82
N LEU A 72 -15.63 6.28 -19.97
CA LEU A 72 -16.22 4.94 -20.14
C LEU A 72 -16.98 4.78 -21.46
N GLY A 73 -17.75 5.79 -21.87
CA GLY A 73 -18.49 5.74 -23.15
C GLY A 73 -17.57 5.60 -24.37
N ALA A 74 -16.45 6.34 -24.38
CA ALA A 74 -15.46 6.24 -25.44
C ALA A 74 -14.68 4.92 -25.39
N ALA A 75 -14.42 4.40 -24.19
CA ALA A 75 -13.74 3.13 -23.98
C ALA A 75 -14.57 1.94 -24.51
N HIS A 76 -15.87 1.87 -24.18
CA HIS A 76 -16.76 0.83 -24.68
C HIS A 76 -16.93 0.89 -26.20
N ALA A 77 -16.97 2.10 -26.76
CA ALA A 77 -17.03 2.30 -28.20
C ALA A 77 -15.69 2.06 -28.92
N GLY A 78 -14.62 1.68 -28.21
CA GLY A 78 -13.30 1.43 -28.79
C GLY A 78 -12.60 2.68 -29.35
N LYS A 79 -12.98 3.88 -28.88
CA LYS A 79 -12.51 5.17 -29.42
C LYS A 79 -11.27 5.73 -28.72
N LEU A 80 -10.89 5.18 -27.56
CA LEU A 80 -9.68 5.60 -26.85
C LEU A 80 -8.42 4.93 -27.42
N THR A 81 -7.42 5.75 -27.70
CA THR A 81 -6.09 5.30 -28.13
C THR A 81 -5.24 4.81 -26.96
N PRO A 82 -4.20 3.99 -27.19
CA PRO A 82 -3.27 3.57 -26.14
C PRO A 82 -2.61 4.74 -25.40
N ALA A 83 -2.33 5.84 -26.09
CA ALA A 83 -1.73 7.03 -25.47
C ALA A 83 -2.70 7.74 -24.52
N GLN A 84 -4.00 7.78 -24.86
CA GLN A 84 -5.03 8.32 -23.98
C GLN A 84 -5.22 7.47 -22.72
N TYR A 85 -5.19 6.13 -22.85
CA TYR A 85 -5.24 5.25 -21.68
C TYR A 85 -4.04 5.46 -20.75
N ARG A 86 -2.81 5.51 -21.28
CA ARG A 86 -1.61 5.80 -20.47
C ARG A 86 -1.70 7.14 -19.76
N LYS A 87 -2.13 8.20 -20.47
CA LYS A 87 -2.30 9.53 -19.87
C LYS A 87 -3.31 9.48 -18.71
N LEU A 88 -4.45 8.85 -18.93
CA LEU A 88 -5.48 8.70 -17.91
C LEU A 88 -4.97 7.88 -16.71
N ALA A 89 -4.23 6.81 -16.95
CA ALA A 89 -3.63 5.97 -15.92
C ALA A 89 -2.69 6.79 -15.02
N THR A 90 -1.80 7.59 -15.61
CA THR A 90 -0.90 8.48 -14.86
C THR A 90 -1.64 9.53 -14.03
N GLN A 91 -2.73 10.09 -14.55
CA GLN A 91 -3.55 11.04 -13.78
C GLN A 91 -4.21 10.37 -12.57
N VAL A 92 -4.74 9.15 -12.74
CA VAL A 92 -5.31 8.37 -11.63
C VAL A 92 -4.24 8.01 -10.60
N GLU A 93 -3.06 7.54 -11.03
CA GLU A 93 -1.94 7.22 -10.14
C GLU A 93 -1.44 8.45 -9.36
N THR A 94 -1.49 9.64 -9.97
CA THR A 94 -1.12 10.90 -9.31
C THR A 94 -2.10 11.22 -8.17
N GLU A 95 -3.40 11.06 -8.41
CA GLU A 95 -4.41 11.24 -7.37
C GLU A 95 -4.31 10.20 -6.26
N VAL A 96 -4.02 8.94 -6.60
CA VAL A 96 -3.76 7.87 -5.62
C VAL A 96 -2.56 8.22 -4.75
N GLY A 97 -1.45 8.68 -5.34
CA GLY A 97 -0.28 9.14 -4.58
C GLY A 97 -0.61 10.30 -3.63
N GLY A 98 -1.44 11.24 -4.09
CA GLY A 98 -1.97 12.32 -3.26
C GLY A 98 -2.82 11.84 -2.09
N ILE A 99 -3.68 10.83 -2.29
CA ILE A 99 -4.47 10.22 -1.21
C ILE A 99 -3.54 9.59 -0.17
N VAL A 100 -2.66 8.69 -0.60
CA VAL A 100 -1.76 7.93 0.29
C VAL A 100 -0.85 8.86 1.10
N ALA A 101 -0.38 9.96 0.50
CA ALA A 101 0.51 10.90 1.18
C ALA A 101 -0.19 11.74 2.27
N ASN A 102 -1.51 11.93 2.18
CA ASN A 102 -2.21 12.93 2.98
C ASN A 102 -3.32 12.36 3.87
N CYS A 103 -3.85 11.16 3.57
CA CYS A 103 -4.89 10.56 4.38
C CYS A 103 -4.36 10.11 5.75
N LYS A 104 -5.22 10.20 6.74
CA LYS A 104 -5.00 9.89 8.16
C LYS A 104 -6.14 9.02 8.68
N LEU A 105 -6.38 7.91 7.99
CA LEU A 105 -7.39 6.95 8.42
C LEU A 105 -6.91 6.18 9.64
N GLU A 106 -7.88 5.74 10.45
CA GLU A 106 -7.63 4.70 11.46
C GLU A 106 -7.12 3.41 10.79
N PRO A 107 -6.20 2.66 11.43
CA PRO A 107 -5.50 1.54 10.79
C PRO A 107 -6.38 0.49 10.12
N LYS A 108 -7.57 0.22 10.67
CA LYS A 108 -8.51 -0.77 10.09
C LYS A 108 -9.20 -0.25 8.82
N ALA A 109 -9.51 1.05 8.76
CA ALA A 109 -10.07 1.67 7.56
C ALA A 109 -9.00 1.77 6.47
N ASP A 110 -7.76 2.11 6.84
CA ASP A 110 -6.61 2.13 5.95
C ASP A 110 -6.30 0.76 5.32
N ALA A 111 -6.34 -0.31 6.12
CA ALA A 111 -6.18 -1.67 5.61
C ALA A 111 -7.24 -2.04 4.54
N MET A 112 -8.46 -1.52 4.65
CA MET A 112 -9.49 -1.70 3.62
C MET A 112 -9.25 -0.79 2.41
N LEU A 113 -8.75 0.42 2.62
CA LEU A 113 -8.44 1.35 1.55
C LEU A 113 -7.33 0.79 0.66
N HIS A 114 -6.34 0.12 1.24
CA HIS A 114 -5.28 -0.55 0.50
C HIS A 114 -5.80 -1.57 -0.53
N LEU A 115 -6.91 -2.26 -0.26
CA LEU A 115 -7.50 -3.18 -1.23
C LEU A 115 -8.10 -2.46 -2.43
N VAL A 116 -8.80 -1.34 -2.18
CA VAL A 116 -9.31 -0.47 -3.25
C VAL A 116 -8.15 0.10 -4.08
N ILE A 117 -7.12 0.62 -3.43
CA ILE A 117 -5.95 1.21 -4.09
C ILE A 117 -5.21 0.16 -4.91
N ALA A 118 -5.06 -1.08 -4.40
CA ALA A 118 -4.46 -2.18 -5.15
C ALA A 118 -5.25 -2.51 -6.42
N ASP A 119 -6.58 -2.55 -6.34
CA ASP A 119 -7.42 -2.80 -7.52
C ASP A 119 -7.39 -1.63 -8.52
N ILE A 120 -7.34 -0.37 -8.04
CA ILE A 120 -7.11 0.80 -8.89
C ILE A 120 -5.76 0.69 -9.61
N GLY A 121 -4.69 0.35 -8.88
CA GLY A 121 -3.35 0.19 -9.44
C GLY A 121 -3.27 -0.92 -10.50
N ALA A 122 -3.90 -2.06 -10.26
CA ALA A 122 -4.01 -3.11 -11.27
C ALA A 122 -4.79 -2.63 -12.52
N GLY A 123 -5.82 -1.81 -12.33
CA GLY A 123 -6.55 -1.17 -13.43
C GLY A 123 -5.68 -0.19 -14.23
N THR A 124 -4.89 0.67 -13.57
CA THR A 124 -4.00 1.63 -14.24
C THR A 124 -2.85 0.94 -14.95
N ASP A 125 -2.32 -0.15 -14.40
CA ASP A 125 -1.32 -0.99 -15.08
C ASP A 125 -1.86 -1.61 -16.37
N ALA A 126 -3.08 -2.14 -16.34
CA ALA A 126 -3.75 -2.66 -17.54
C ALA A 126 -4.04 -1.55 -18.56
N MET A 127 -4.51 -0.37 -18.12
CA MET A 127 -4.68 0.80 -18.99
C MET A 127 -3.35 1.22 -19.65
N ALA A 128 -2.26 1.16 -18.90
CA ALA A 128 -0.94 1.51 -19.40
C ALA A 128 -0.35 0.46 -20.36
N GLY A 129 -0.99 -0.71 -20.50
CA GLY A 129 -0.52 -1.83 -21.32
C GLY A 129 0.62 -2.61 -20.68
N LYS A 130 0.77 -2.55 -19.34
CA LYS A 130 1.77 -3.33 -18.60
C LYS A 130 1.38 -4.81 -18.47
N ASP A 131 0.09 -5.11 -18.57
CA ASP A 131 -0.42 -6.48 -18.72
C ASP A 131 -0.77 -6.75 -20.19
N ALA A 132 0.07 -7.53 -20.87
CA ALA A 132 -0.12 -7.92 -22.26
C ALA A 132 -1.36 -8.80 -22.51
N LYS A 133 -1.94 -9.40 -21.46
CA LYS A 133 -3.12 -10.27 -21.57
C LYS A 133 -4.43 -9.50 -21.42
N THR A 134 -4.37 -8.28 -20.89
CA THR A 134 -5.55 -7.49 -20.57
C THR A 134 -5.68 -6.30 -21.52
N ARG A 135 -6.87 -6.13 -22.11
CA ARG A 135 -7.17 -4.95 -22.92
C ARG A 135 -7.17 -3.69 -22.04
N PRO A 136 -6.56 -2.56 -22.47
CA PRO A 136 -6.59 -1.30 -21.71
C PRO A 136 -7.98 -0.82 -21.29
N ALA A 137 -9.00 -1.06 -22.12
CA ALA A 137 -10.39 -0.76 -21.80
C ALA A 137 -10.89 -1.49 -20.54
N LEU A 138 -10.47 -2.76 -20.35
CA LEU A 138 -10.82 -3.53 -19.16
C LEU A 138 -10.10 -3.01 -17.90
N GLY A 139 -8.91 -2.43 -18.06
CA GLY A 139 -8.24 -1.70 -16.99
C GLY A 139 -9.05 -0.50 -16.52
N LEU A 140 -9.59 0.29 -17.45
CA LEU A 140 -10.45 1.43 -17.10
C LEU A 140 -11.75 0.99 -16.42
N VAL A 141 -12.38 -0.08 -16.90
CA VAL A 141 -13.54 -0.69 -16.25
C VAL A 141 -13.20 -1.12 -14.82
N LYS A 142 -12.05 -1.78 -14.61
CA LYS A 142 -11.58 -2.18 -13.27
C LYS A 142 -11.40 -0.98 -12.33
N VAL A 143 -10.86 0.15 -12.80
CA VAL A 143 -10.80 1.38 -11.98
C VAL A 143 -12.20 1.86 -11.62
N ALA A 144 -13.14 1.88 -12.57
CA ALA A 144 -14.53 2.29 -12.32
C ALA A 144 -15.25 1.38 -11.32
N GLU A 145 -15.05 0.06 -11.41
CA GLU A 145 -15.56 -0.92 -10.44
C GLU A 145 -14.97 -0.68 -9.05
N SER A 146 -13.66 -0.41 -8.97
CA SER A 146 -12.97 -0.14 -7.70
C SER A 146 -13.53 1.12 -7.01
N LEU A 147 -13.85 2.16 -7.77
CA LEU A 147 -14.53 3.36 -7.25
C LEU A 147 -15.95 3.04 -6.74
N ASN A 148 -16.67 2.14 -7.40
CA ASN A 148 -17.97 1.66 -6.92
C ASN A 148 -17.84 0.82 -5.63
N GLN A 149 -16.77 0.04 -5.50
CA GLN A 149 -16.44 -0.68 -4.27
C GLN A 149 -16.10 0.29 -3.14
N TYR A 150 -15.31 1.34 -3.42
CA TYR A 150 -15.08 2.42 -2.48
C TYR A 150 -16.40 3.06 -2.00
N GLY A 151 -17.25 3.51 -2.92
CA GLY A 151 -18.51 4.19 -2.56
C GLY A 151 -19.49 3.30 -1.76
N SER A 152 -19.42 1.99 -1.91
CA SER A 152 -20.24 1.04 -1.16
C SER A 152 -19.67 0.68 0.23
N HIS A 153 -18.36 0.80 0.44
CA HIS A 153 -17.70 0.39 1.68
C HIS A 153 -17.23 1.55 2.55
N PHE A 154 -17.03 2.74 1.99
CA PHE A 154 -16.54 3.92 2.69
C PHE A 154 -17.63 4.98 2.81
N ASP A 155 -17.66 5.63 3.97
CA ASP A 155 -18.60 6.68 4.31
C ASP A 155 -18.16 7.98 3.64
N HIS A 156 -18.57 8.11 2.39
CA HIS A 156 -18.38 9.30 1.57
C HIS A 156 -19.76 9.84 1.18
N PRO A 157 -20.27 10.85 1.92
CA PRO A 157 -21.56 11.46 1.63
C PRO A 157 -21.58 12.05 0.21
N GLY A 158 -22.60 11.72 -0.58
CA GLY A 158 -22.76 12.23 -1.94
C GLY A 158 -21.94 11.49 -3.01
N PHE A 159 -21.14 10.48 -2.66
CA PHE A 159 -20.38 9.73 -3.65
C PHE A 159 -21.31 8.90 -4.54
N GLU A 160 -21.43 9.30 -5.81
CA GLU A 160 -22.32 8.65 -6.76
C GLU A 160 -21.68 7.41 -7.39
N ARG A 161 -22.43 6.32 -7.46
CA ARG A 161 -22.03 5.12 -8.20
C ARG A 161 -21.84 5.46 -9.68
N ILE A 162 -20.69 5.09 -10.24
CA ILE A 162 -20.42 5.18 -11.68
C ILE A 162 -21.29 4.17 -12.41
N ARG A 163 -22.09 4.66 -13.36
CA ARG A 163 -22.93 3.84 -14.24
C ARG A 163 -22.07 3.31 -15.39
N ASN A 164 -22.49 2.19 -15.99
CA ASN A 164 -21.76 1.53 -17.09
C ASN A 164 -20.33 1.11 -16.73
N ALA A 165 -20.07 0.71 -15.49
CA ALA A 165 -18.76 0.17 -15.08
C ALA A 165 -18.63 -1.34 -15.41
N HIS A 166 -19.16 -1.81 -16.54
CA HIS A 166 -19.18 -3.22 -16.96
C HIS A 166 -18.99 -3.37 -18.47
#